data_AF-A0A7S2J3X0-F1
#
_entry.id   AF-A0A7S2J3X0-F1
#
_cell.length_a   1.000
_cell.length_b   1.000
_cell.length_c   1.000
_cell.angle_alpha   90.00
_cell.angle_beta   90.00
_cell.angle_gamma   90.00
#
_symmetry.space_group_name_H-M   'P 1'
#
loop_
_entity.id
_entity.type
_entity.pdbx_description
1 polymer ?
#
loop_
_entity_poly.entity_id
_entity_poly.type
_entity_poly.pdbx_seq_one_letter_code
_entity_poly.pdbx_strand_id
1 'polypeptide(L)'
;FGEIIPQSLCYKHGLRIGSALVPLLRLFWIILLPVSKPLACILDRIFGEEIGQVLDKNQLLTLIDYQRKQAPHLLTEQEANILHGSIDFSAKTAESIMVPLGDCFCLDSGAIINQ
;
A
#
# COMPACT_ATOMS: atom_id res chain seq x y z
N PHE A 1 12.02 -3.48 35.36
CA PHE A 1 12.12 -4.40 36.50
C PHE A 1 11.06 -5.51 36.53
N GLY A 2 9.85 -5.31 35.99
CA GLY A 2 8.84 -6.38 35.86
C GLY A 2 9.10 -7.43 34.78
N GLU A 3 10.10 -7.23 33.91
CA GLU A 3 10.44 -8.11 32.77
C GLU A 3 11.43 -9.24 33.16
N ILE A 4 12.27 -9.02 34.17
CA ILE A 4 13.30 -9.98 34.61
C ILE A 4 12.67 -11.18 35.37
N ILE A 5 11.59 -10.93 36.11
CA ILE A 5 10.85 -11.94 36.88
C ILE A 5 10.21 -13.00 35.96
N PRO A 6 9.45 -12.66 34.90
CA PRO A 6 8.89 -13.66 34.00
C PRO A 6 9.94 -14.31 33.09
N GLN A 7 10.97 -13.56 32.68
CA GLN A 7 11.99 -14.08 31.76
C GLN A 7 12.85 -15.19 32.41
N SER A 8 13.09 -15.12 33.72
CA SER A 8 13.79 -16.18 34.47
C SER A 8 12.91 -17.38 34.83
N LEU A 9 11.60 -17.17 35.01
CA LEU A 9 10.63 -18.21 35.38
C LEU A 9 10.29 -19.14 34.19
N CYS A 10 10.19 -18.58 32.99
CA CYS A 10 9.95 -19.32 31.75
C CYS A 10 11.14 -20.21 31.33
N TYR A 11 12.37 -19.89 31.75
CA TYR A 11 13.57 -20.62 31.32
C TYR A 11 13.73 -22.02 31.96
N LYS A 12 13.22 -22.25 33.18
CA LYS A 12 13.34 -23.54 33.89
C LYS A 12 12.03 -24.34 34.03
N HIS A 13 10.86 -23.68 34.16
CA HIS A 13 9.58 -24.35 34.43
C HIS A 13 8.39 -23.73 33.65
N GLY A 14 8.68 -23.10 32.50
CA GLY A 14 7.69 -22.34 31.73
C GLY A 14 6.40 -23.11 31.42
N LEU A 15 6.47 -24.41 31.11
CA LEU A 15 5.27 -25.22 30.84
C LEU A 15 4.38 -25.40 32.06
N ARG A 16 4.95 -25.71 33.23
CA ARG A 16 4.19 -26.03 34.44
C ARG A 16 3.51 -24.79 35.02
N ILE A 17 4.25 -23.68 35.02
CA ILE A 17 3.77 -22.38 35.52
C ILE A 17 2.82 -21.74 34.51
N GLY A 18 3.10 -21.89 33.20
CA GLY A 18 2.17 -21.53 32.14
C GLY A 18 0.81 -22.21 32.33
N SER A 19 0.77 -23.52 32.57
CA SER A 19 -0.49 -24.24 32.79
C SER A 19 -1.29 -23.72 34.00
N ALA A 20 -0.61 -23.34 35.08
CA ALA A 20 -1.24 -22.79 36.28
C ALA A 20 -1.78 -21.37 36.03
N LEU A 21 -1.16 -20.61 35.12
CA LEU A 21 -1.56 -19.25 34.76
C LEU A 21 -2.64 -19.20 33.65
N VAL A 22 -2.80 -20.26 32.86
CA VAL A 22 -3.85 -20.38 31.81
C VAL A 22 -5.26 -20.03 32.31
N PRO A 23 -5.78 -20.54 33.45
CA PRO A 23 -7.12 -20.17 33.90
C PRO A 23 -7.23 -18.68 34.25
N LEU A 24 -6.18 -18.09 34.82
CA LEU A 24 -6.13 -16.65 35.13
C LEU A 24 -6.13 -15.81 33.84
N LEU A 25 -5.28 -16.15 32.88
CA LEU A 25 -5.21 -15.48 31.58
C LEU A 25 -6.51 -15.62 30.80
N ARG A 26 -7.19 -16.76 30.89
CA ARG A 26 -8.50 -16.99 30.25
C ARG A 26 -9.58 -16.09 30.84
N LEU A 27 -9.57 -15.89 32.16
CA LEU A 27 -10.47 -14.93 32.82
C LEU A 27 -10.18 -13.48 32.36
N PHE A 28 -8.90 -13.09 32.34
CA PHE A 28 -8.50 -11.77 31.84
C PHE A 28 -8.89 -11.57 30.38
N TRP A 29 -8.73 -12.59 29.54
CA TRP A 29 -9.13 -12.53 28.14
C TRP A 29 -10.63 -12.31 27.98
N ILE A 30 -11.47 -13.02 28.74
CA ILE A 30 -12.92 -12.84 28.72
C ILE A 30 -13.33 -11.43 29.16
N ILE A 31 -12.66 -10.85 30.16
CA ILE A 31 -12.95 -9.49 30.65
C ILE A 31 -12.42 -8.42 29.69
N LEU A 32 -11.27 -8.66 29.08
CA LEU A 32 -10.62 -7.70 28.20
C LEU A 32 -11.23 -7.69 26.80
N LEU A 33 -11.78 -8.81 26.32
CA LEU A 33 -12.49 -8.90 25.04
C LEU A 33 -13.61 -7.86 24.84
N PRO A 34 -14.57 -7.67 25.78
CA PRO A 34 -15.64 -6.68 25.62
C PRO A 34 -15.14 -5.23 25.70
N VAL A 35 -13.96 -4.98 26.27
CA VAL A 35 -13.33 -3.65 26.33
C VAL A 35 -12.45 -3.38 25.12
N SER A 36 -11.71 -4.38 24.66
CA SER A 36 -10.80 -4.28 23.52
C SER A 36 -11.56 -4.12 22.21
N LYS A 37 -12.71 -4.78 22.04
CA LYS A 37 -13.54 -4.64 20.82
C LYS A 37 -14.00 -3.20 20.55
N PRO A 38 -14.62 -2.45 21.50
CA PRO A 38 -15.00 -1.07 21.25
C PRO A 38 -13.78 -0.17 21.09
N LEU A 39 -12.69 -0.42 21.82
CA LEU A 39 -11.44 0.34 21.65
C LEU A 39 -10.89 0.19 20.22
N ALA A 40 -10.85 -1.04 19.71
CA ALA A 40 -10.47 -1.33 18.32
C ALA A 40 -11.43 -0.66 17.35
N CYS A 41 -12.74 -0.81 17.52
CA CYS A 41 -13.72 -0.19 16.61
C CYS A 41 -13.66 1.34 16.59
N ILE A 42 -13.38 1.98 17.73
CA ILE A 42 -13.18 3.44 17.81
C ILE A 42 -11.89 3.83 17.09
N LEU A 43 -10.80 3.10 17.33
CA LEU A 43 -9.53 3.34 16.66
C LEU A 43 -9.65 3.13 15.14
N ASP A 44 -10.32 2.06 14.71
CA ASP A 44 -10.64 1.76 13.31
C ASP A 44 -11.57 2.82 12.71
N ARG A 45 -12.44 3.46 13.48
CA ARG A 45 -13.29 4.55 12.97
C ARG A 45 -12.53 5.88 12.85
N ILE A 46 -11.52 6.10 13.69
CA ILE A 46 -10.68 7.30 13.66
C ILE A 46 -9.58 7.16 12.59
N PHE A 47 -8.94 6.00 12.49
CA PHE A 47 -7.82 5.72 11.57
C PHE A 47 -8.24 5.00 10.29
N GLY A 48 -9.40 4.34 10.23
CA GLY A 48 -9.83 3.56 9.06
C GLY A 48 -10.25 4.41 7.87
N GLU A 49 -10.63 5.68 8.07
CA GLU A 49 -10.73 6.65 6.98
C GLU A 49 -9.34 7.00 6.40
N GLU A 50 -8.26 6.83 7.18
CA GLU A 50 -6.89 7.15 6.76
C GLU A 50 -6.15 5.94 6.17
N ILE A 51 -6.40 4.72 6.66
CA ILE A 51 -5.76 3.48 6.18
C ILE A 51 -6.43 2.97 4.88
N GLY A 52 -7.63 3.45 4.58
CA GLY A 52 -8.33 3.22 3.31
C GLY A 52 -8.02 4.23 2.22
N GLN A 53 -7.02 5.09 2.39
CA GLN A 53 -6.53 5.94 1.29
C GLN A 53 -5.82 5.03 0.29
N VAL A 54 -6.59 4.48 -0.66
CA VAL A 54 -6.06 4.08 -1.95
C VAL A 54 -5.28 5.27 -2.44
N LEU A 55 -3.94 5.17 -2.39
CA LEU A 55 -3.03 6.25 -2.73
C LEU A 55 -3.44 6.76 -4.11
N ASP A 56 -4.01 7.98 -4.14
CA ASP A 56 -4.57 8.50 -5.38
C ASP A 56 -3.43 8.67 -6.40
N LYS A 57 -3.74 8.55 -7.69
CA LYS A 57 -2.74 8.68 -8.75
C LYS A 57 -1.96 10.00 -8.61
N ASN A 58 -2.65 11.08 -8.23
CA ASN A 58 -2.03 12.37 -7.98
C ASN A 58 -1.08 12.37 -6.77
N GLN A 59 -1.44 11.68 -5.68
CA GLN A 59 -0.57 11.56 -4.51
C GLN A 59 0.70 10.77 -4.86
N LEU A 60 0.57 9.69 -5.63
CA LEU A 60 1.72 8.93 -6.11
C LEU A 60 2.65 9.78 -6.98
N LEU A 61 2.09 10.58 -7.90
CA LEU A 61 2.87 11.53 -8.72
C LEU A 61 3.62 12.55 -7.85
N THR A 62 2.95 13.13 -6.83
CA THR A 62 3.63 14.07 -5.92
C THR A 62 4.75 13.44 -5.11
N LEU A 63 4.63 12.15 -4.75
CA LEU A 63 5.70 11.41 -4.08
C LEU A 63 6.90 11.18 -5.00
N ILE A 64 6.67 10.83 -6.27
CA ILE A 64 7.73 10.67 -7.27
C ILE A 64 8.46 12.01 -7.49
N ASP A 65 7.72 13.12 -7.61
CA ASP A 65 8.31 14.46 -7.75
C ASP A 65 9.09 14.91 -6.50
N TYR A 66 8.64 14.51 -5.32
CA TYR A 66 9.37 14.75 -4.08
C TYR A 66 10.69 13.96 -4.05
N GLN A 67 10.65 12.68 -4.43
CA GLN A 67 11.83 11.82 -4.48
C GLN A 67 12.84 12.29 -5.54
N ARG A 68 12.37 12.76 -6.70
CA ARG A 68 13.19 13.41 -7.74
C ARG A 68 14.01 14.57 -7.17
N LYS A 69 13.39 15.44 -6.36
CA LYS A 69 14.06 16.61 -5.76
C LYS A 69 15.01 16.27 -4.61
N GLN A 70 14.66 15.26 -3.81
CA GLN A 70 15.34 14.98 -2.56
C GLN A 70 16.45 13.92 -2.69
N ALA A 71 16.32 13.00 -3.64
CA ALA A 71 17.24 11.88 -3.84
C ALA A 71 17.55 11.66 -5.33
N PRO A 72 18.32 12.56 -5.97
CA PRO A 72 18.66 12.46 -7.39
C PRO A 72 19.51 11.23 -7.76
N HIS A 73 20.07 10.53 -6.77
CA HIS A 73 20.80 9.27 -6.95
C HIS A 73 19.89 8.03 -6.91
N LEU A 74 18.66 8.17 -6.40
CA LEU A 74 17.70 7.08 -6.22
C LEU A 74 16.78 6.96 -7.44
N LEU A 75 16.46 8.09 -8.07
CA LEU A 75 15.66 8.19 -9.28
C LEU A 75 16.28 9.23 -10.20
N THR A 76 16.74 8.79 -11.37
CA THR A 76 17.24 9.67 -12.43
C THR A 76 16.07 10.43 -13.07
N GLU A 77 16.33 11.61 -13.63
CA GLU A 77 15.32 12.41 -14.33
C GLU A 77 14.54 11.63 -15.41
N GLN A 78 15.23 10.75 -16.14
CA GLN A 78 14.63 9.90 -17.15
C GLN A 78 13.70 8.84 -16.53
N GLU A 79 14.12 8.21 -15.43
CA GLU A 79 13.33 7.19 -14.72
C GLU A 79 12.06 7.81 -14.12
N ALA A 80 12.17 9.00 -13.53
CA ALA A 80 11.03 9.75 -13.01
C ALA A 80 10.02 10.10 -14.13
N ASN A 81 10.49 10.53 -15.30
CA ASN A 81 9.61 10.81 -16.44
C ASN A 81 8.92 9.56 -16.99
N ILE A 82 9.62 8.41 -17.03
CA ILE A 82 9.02 7.14 -17.46
C ILE A 82 7.94 6.69 -16.48
N LEU A 83 8.19 6.80 -15.17
CA LEU A 83 7.21 6.46 -14.14
C LEU A 83 5.97 7.35 -14.22
N HIS A 84 6.17 8.67 -14.37
CA HIS A 84 5.08 9.63 -14.57
C HIS A 84 4.25 9.28 -15.81
N GLY A 85 4.92 9.02 -16.93
CA GLY A 85 4.28 8.63 -18.18
C GLY A 85 3.51 7.31 -18.09
N SER A 86 4.01 6.34 -17.33
CA SER A 86 3.32 5.05 -17.12
C SER A 86 2.03 5.20 -16.30
N ILE A 87 2.08 5.99 -15.22
CA ILE A 87 0.91 6.28 -14.38
C ILE A 87 -0.15 7.05 -15.19
N ASP A 88 0.26 8.05 -15.96
CA ASP A 88 -0.63 8.81 -16.85
C ASP A 88 -1.20 7.95 -17.98
N PHE A 89 -0.39 7.08 -18.58
CA PHE A 89 -0.83 6.19 -19.65
C PHE A 89 -1.84 5.17 -19.14
N SER A 90 -1.63 4.62 -17.93
CA SER A 90 -2.60 3.73 -17.28
C SER A 90 -3.97 4.39 -17.03
N ALA A 91 -4.03 5.72 -16.98
CA ALA A 91 -5.27 6.47 -16.87
C ALA A 91 -5.92 6.83 -18.22
N LYS A 92 -5.20 6.74 -19.34
CA LYS A 92 -5.69 7.11 -20.67
C LYS A 92 -6.42 5.94 -21.35
N THR A 93 -7.44 6.27 -22.15
CA THR A 93 -8.15 5.31 -23.00
C THR A 93 -7.68 5.41 -24.45
N ALA A 94 -7.85 4.34 -25.24
CA ALA A 94 -7.44 4.32 -26.66
C ALA A 94 -8.05 5.47 -27.48
N GLU A 95 -9.29 5.83 -27.18
CA GLU A 95 -9.99 6.96 -27.79
C GLU A 95 -9.25 8.30 -27.58
N SER A 96 -8.62 8.48 -26.42
CA SER A 96 -7.92 9.73 -26.07
C SER A 96 -6.52 9.88 -26.70
N ILE A 97 -5.98 8.82 -27.30
CA ILE A 97 -4.62 8.79 -27.85
C ILE A 97 -4.58 8.45 -29.34
N MET A 98 -5.67 7.96 -29.92
CA MET A 98 -5.72 7.59 -31.33
C MET A 98 -5.79 8.83 -32.23
N VAL A 99 -5.25 8.69 -33.45
CA VAL A 99 -5.43 9.68 -34.52
C VAL A 99 -6.84 9.48 -35.10
N PRO A 100 -7.64 10.55 -35.26
CA PRO A 100 -8.96 10.44 -35.84
C PRO A 100 -8.88 9.96 -37.31
N LEU A 101 -9.85 9.16 -37.73
CA LEU A 101 -9.88 8.55 -39.07
C LEU A 101 -9.80 9.58 -40.22
N GLY A 102 -10.27 10.81 -40.01
CA GLY A 102 -10.16 11.88 -41.01
C GLY A 102 -8.72 12.32 -41.28
N ASP A 103 -7.84 12.15 -40.30
CA ASP A 103 -6.41 12.50 -40.37
C ASP A 103 -5.52 11.25 -40.54
N CYS A 104 -6.13 10.06 -40.65
CA CYS A 104 -5.41 8.83 -40.94
C CYS A 104 -5.06 8.78 -42.44
N PHE A 105 -3.76 8.63 -42.73
CA PHE A 105 -3.29 8.29 -44.06
C PHE A 105 -3.64 6.82 -44.36
N CYS A 106 -4.70 6.60 -45.13
CA CYS A 106 -5.14 5.29 -45.58
C CYS A 106 -4.76 5.09 -47.06
N LEU A 107 -4.08 3.98 -47.37
CA LEU A 107 -3.83 3.54 -48.73
C LEU A 107 -4.95 2.62 -49.19
N ASP A 108 -5.38 2.78 -50.44
CA ASP A 108 -6.34 1.87 -51.05
C ASP A 108 -5.70 0.49 -51.30
N SER A 109 -6.51 -0.57 -51.19
CA SER A 109 -6.04 -1.95 -51.34
C SER A 109 -5.45 -2.27 -52.72
N GLY A 110 -5.76 -1.48 -53.75
CA GLY A 110 -5.20 -1.58 -55.10
C GLY A 110 -4.01 -0.65 -55.39
N ALA A 111 -3.49 0.06 -54.40
CA ALA A 111 -2.42 1.05 -54.63
C ALA A 111 -1.10 0.38 -55.06
N ILE A 112 -0.64 0.73 -56.27
CA ILE A 112 0.67 0.30 -56.78
C ILE A 112 1.72 1.20 -56.13
N ILE A 113 2.52 0.64 -55.22
CA ILE A 113 3.61 1.34 -54.55
C ILE A 113 4.77 1.46 -55.56
N ASN A 114 4.75 2.53 -56.36
CA ASN A 114 5.90 2.89 -57.18
C ASN A 114 6.88 3.71 -56.34
N GLN A 115 8.15 3.29 -56.36
CA GLN A 115 9.29 3.94 -55.72
C GLN A 115 9.47 5.39 -56.17
#